data_AF-Q10VE5-F1
#
_entry.id   AF-Q10VE5-F1
#
_cell.length_a   1.000
_cell.length_b   1.000
_cell.length_c   1.000
_cell.angle_alpha   90.00
_cell.angle_beta   90.00
_cell.angle_gamma   90.00
#
_symmetry.space_group_name_H-M   'P 1'
#
loop_
_entity.id
_entity.type
_entity.pdbx_description
1 polymer ?
#
loop_
_entity_poly.entity_id
_entity_poly.type
_entity_poly.pdbx_seq_one_letter_code
_entity_poly.pdbx_strand_id
1 'polypeptide(L)'
;MWVISSEKYSLFHAGDTRSRAKLEYLLGQSFSGVLSSDDFSVYNSYRVVAQQKCLAHLQRHFQQVTRLKQAHQKALGEAFLSWIDEAFTQHSGVKLLKHLLMLLGPNLSRCGLNRQFRLGVPKQVM
;
A
#
# COMPACT_ATOMS: atom_id res chain seq x y z
N MET A 1 6.28 13.69 -9.00
CA MET A 1 6.16 12.47 -9.82
C MET A 1 4.83 11.76 -9.55
N TRP A 2 4.00 11.57 -10.55
CA TRP A 2 2.81 10.72 -10.49
C TRP A 2 3.15 9.36 -11.10
N VAL A 3 2.69 8.28 -10.47
CA VAL A 3 2.92 6.92 -10.95
C VAL A 3 1.56 6.24 -11.07
N ILE A 4 1.24 5.78 -12.28
CA ILE A 4 0.04 5.01 -12.57
C ILE A 4 0.50 3.68 -13.12
N SER A 5 0.18 2.60 -12.42
CA SER A 5 0.67 1.27 -12.77
C SER A 5 -0.49 0.30 -12.97
N SER A 6 -0.34 -0.55 -13.96
CA SER A 6 -1.14 -1.74 -14.19
C SER A 6 -0.23 -2.96 -14.19
N GLU A 7 -0.77 -4.14 -14.47
CA GLU A 7 0.02 -5.36 -14.64
C GLU A 7 1.03 -5.27 -15.80
N LYS A 8 0.68 -4.55 -16.88
CA LYS A 8 1.45 -4.54 -18.13
C LYS A 8 2.36 -3.33 -18.29
N TYR A 9 1.99 -2.20 -17.69
CA TYR A 9 2.68 -0.94 -17.91
C TYR A 9 2.67 -0.06 -16.66
N SER A 10 3.68 0.80 -16.58
CA SER A 10 3.74 1.89 -15.61
C SER A 10 4.00 3.20 -16.33
N LEU A 11 3.14 4.17 -16.08
CA LEU A 11 3.27 5.54 -16.56
C LEU A 11 3.87 6.41 -15.46
N PHE A 12 4.98 7.07 -15.78
CA PHE A 12 5.62 8.06 -14.93
C PHE A 12 5.32 9.44 -15.50
N HIS A 13 4.55 10.24 -14.76
CA HIS A 13 4.17 11.59 -15.17
C HIS A 13 4.82 12.63 -14.25
N ALA A 14 5.74 13.42 -14.79
CA ALA A 14 6.24 14.61 -14.12
C ALA A 14 5.13 15.67 -14.12
N GLY A 15 4.49 15.87 -12.97
CA GLY A 15 3.48 16.91 -12.80
C GLY A 15 4.00 18.00 -11.90
N ASP A 16 3.68 19.25 -12.25
CA ASP A 16 4.16 20.45 -11.57
C ASP A 16 3.49 20.67 -10.21
N THR A 17 2.32 20.06 -9.98
CA THR A 17 1.55 20.22 -8.75
C THR A 17 0.95 18.91 -8.25
N ARG A 18 0.54 18.92 -6.98
CA ARG A 18 -0.27 17.90 -6.31
C ARG A 18 -1.72 18.33 -6.12
N SER A 19 -2.23 19.20 -6.99
CA SER A 19 -3.58 19.74 -6.83
C SER A 19 -4.67 18.69 -7.06
N ARG A 20 -5.86 18.93 -6.48
CA ARG A 20 -7.06 18.14 -6.78
C ARG A 20 -7.38 18.14 -8.27
N ALA A 21 -7.27 19.29 -8.93
CA ALA A 21 -7.49 19.42 -10.36
C ALA A 21 -6.53 18.51 -11.17
N LYS A 22 -5.25 18.41 -10.76
CA LYS A 22 -4.31 17.51 -11.45
C LYS A 22 -4.63 16.03 -11.19
N LEU A 23 -5.06 15.68 -9.98
CA LEU A 23 -5.50 14.33 -9.64
C LEU A 23 -6.71 13.92 -10.49
N GLU A 24 -7.73 14.78 -10.57
CA GLU A 24 -8.94 14.54 -11.36
C GLU A 24 -8.67 14.53 -12.87
N TYR A 25 -7.72 15.33 -13.35
CA TYR A 25 -7.24 15.24 -14.73
C TYR A 25 -6.63 13.88 -15.05
N LEU A 26 -5.90 13.27 -14.11
CA LEU A 26 -5.22 11.99 -14.31
C LEU A 26 -6.14 10.77 -14.13
N LEU A 27 -7.04 10.80 -13.15
CA LEU A 27 -7.83 9.64 -12.73
C LEU A 27 -9.34 9.80 -12.96
N GLY A 28 -9.79 10.98 -13.40
CA GLY A 28 -11.20 11.35 -13.41
C GLY A 28 -11.72 11.76 -12.03
N GLN A 29 -13.02 12.03 -11.93
CA GLN A 29 -13.67 12.42 -10.67
C GLN A 29 -13.78 11.27 -9.65
N SER A 30 -13.61 10.03 -10.10
CA SER A 30 -13.59 8.84 -9.26
C SER A 30 -12.68 7.76 -9.84
N PHE A 31 -12.06 6.97 -8.98
CA PHE A 31 -11.16 5.88 -9.41
C PHE A 31 -11.55 4.53 -8.79
N SER A 32 -11.67 3.50 -9.62
CA SER A 32 -12.04 2.14 -9.19
C SER A 32 -10.86 1.27 -8.76
N GLY A 33 -9.62 1.79 -8.83
CA GLY A 33 -8.42 1.10 -8.40
C GLY A 33 -8.00 1.44 -6.97
N VAL A 34 -6.71 1.21 -6.70
CA VAL A 34 -6.07 1.51 -5.41
C VAL A 34 -5.26 2.80 -5.53
N LEU A 35 -5.56 3.79 -4.70
CA LEU A 35 -4.78 5.02 -4.59
C LEU A 35 -3.80 4.91 -3.42
N SER A 36 -2.50 4.89 -3.72
CA SER A 36 -1.43 5.05 -2.72
C SER A 36 -0.89 6.47 -2.80
N SER A 37 -1.06 7.26 -1.74
CA SER A 37 -0.73 8.69 -1.75
C SER A 37 0.25 9.10 -0.66
N ASP A 38 0.94 10.22 -0.87
CA ASP A 38 1.58 10.96 0.22
C ASP A 38 0.53 11.57 1.17
N ASP A 39 0.98 12.15 2.29
CA ASP A 39 0.11 12.67 3.34
C ASP A 39 -0.43 14.09 3.09
N PHE A 40 -0.72 14.42 1.83
CA PHE A 40 -1.40 15.68 1.52
C PHE A 40 -2.92 15.55 1.68
N SER A 41 -3.56 16.61 2.15
CA SER A 41 -5.01 16.69 2.35
C SER A 41 -5.81 16.59 1.05
N VAL A 42 -5.18 16.88 -0.09
CA VAL A 42 -5.77 16.84 -1.43
C VAL A 42 -6.37 15.48 -1.79
N TYR A 43 -6.03 14.40 -1.09
CA TYR A 43 -6.59 13.06 -1.35
C TYR A 43 -7.74 12.68 -0.40
N ASN A 44 -7.96 13.40 0.71
CA ASN A 44 -8.89 12.96 1.76
C ASN A 44 -10.36 12.95 1.32
N SER A 45 -10.73 13.80 0.35
CA SER A 45 -12.10 13.88 -0.20
C SER A 45 -12.20 13.42 -1.65
N TYR A 46 -11.19 12.69 -2.14
CA TYR A 46 -11.23 12.11 -3.49
C TYR A 46 -11.98 10.77 -3.46
N ARG A 47 -12.90 10.55 -4.39
CA ARG A 47 -13.71 9.33 -4.43
C ARG A 47 -12.90 8.17 -5.02
N VAL A 48 -12.52 7.22 -4.18
CA VAL A 48 -11.78 6.03 -4.61
C VAL A 48 -12.26 4.80 -3.85
N VAL A 49 -12.23 3.64 -4.51
CA VAL A 49 -12.65 2.37 -3.91
C VAL A 49 -11.72 1.95 -2.77
N ALA A 50 -10.41 2.09 -2.97
CA ALA A 50 -9.42 1.76 -1.96
C ALA A 50 -8.33 2.83 -1.91
N GLN A 51 -8.05 3.33 -0.71
CA GLN A 51 -7.02 4.34 -0.47
C GLN A 51 -6.08 3.87 0.64
N GLN A 52 -4.78 4.07 0.42
CA GLN A 52 -3.76 3.91 1.45
C GLN A 52 -2.82 5.11 1.44
N LYS A 53 -2.34 5.50 2.62
CA LYS A 53 -1.18 6.38 2.73
C LYS A 53 0.08 5.56 2.47
N CYS A 54 1.01 6.14 1.74
CA CYS A 54 2.25 5.48 1.38
C CYS A 54 3.08 5.22 2.65
N LEU A 55 3.27 3.96 3.00
CA LEU A 55 4.01 3.54 4.20
C LEU A 55 5.43 4.10 4.23
N ALA A 56 6.10 4.25 3.09
CA ALA A 56 7.43 4.86 3.01
C ALA A 56 7.43 6.38 3.30
N HIS A 57 6.32 7.07 3.07
CA HIS A 57 6.16 8.47 3.51
C HIS A 57 5.91 8.53 5.01
N LEU A 58 5.04 7.66 5.54
CA LEU A 58 4.77 7.58 6.96
C LEU A 58 6.01 7.19 7.76
N GLN A 59 6.82 6.24 7.28
CA GLN A 59 8.06 5.82 7.94
C GLN A 59 9.01 7.01 8.11
N ARG A 60 9.26 7.78 7.03
CA ARG A 60 10.11 8.97 7.11
C ARG A 60 9.53 10.05 8.01
N HIS A 61 8.21 10.22 8.02
CA HIS A 61 7.54 11.15 8.92
C HIS A 61 7.74 10.75 10.38
N PHE A 62 7.49 9.51 10.74
CA PHE A 62 7.65 9.05 12.13
C PHE A 62 9.12 8.99 12.57
N GLN A 63 10.08 8.76 11.65
CA GLN A 63 11.51 8.96 11.93
C GLN A 63 11.88 10.40 12.29
N GLN A 64 11.11 11.39 11.84
CA GLN A 64 11.27 12.78 12.28
C GLN A 64 10.60 13.00 13.64
N VAL A 65 9.43 12.39 13.86
CA VAL A 65 8.72 12.45 15.14
C VAL A 65 9.57 11.90 16.29
N THR A 66 10.34 10.84 16.08
CA THR A 66 11.24 10.29 17.11
C THR A 66 12.39 11.22 17.49
N ARG A 67 12.68 12.24 16.68
CA ARG A 67 13.71 13.26 16.94
C ARG A 67 13.18 14.46 17.73
N LEU A 68 11.88 14.52 17.98
CA LEU A 68 11.28 15.58 18.80
C LEU A 68 11.69 15.42 20.27
N LYS A 69 11.81 16.56 20.98
CA LYS A 69 12.29 16.58 22.37
C LYS A 69 11.32 15.95 23.37
N GLN A 70 10.03 15.88 23.04
CA GLN A 70 8.99 15.46 23.96
C GLN A 70 8.92 13.94 24.02
N ALA A 71 9.12 13.37 25.21
CA ALA A 71 9.20 11.92 25.40
C ALA A 71 7.96 11.16 24.88
N HIS A 72 6.76 11.71 25.07
CA HIS A 72 5.53 11.08 24.59
C HIS A 72 5.46 11.03 23.05
N GLN A 73 5.93 12.07 22.36
CA GLN A 73 5.95 12.11 20.89
C GLN A 73 6.95 11.09 20.36
N LYS A 74 8.12 10.99 21.00
CA LYS A 74 9.12 9.99 20.64
C LYS A 74 8.60 8.56 20.77
N ALA A 75 7.98 8.23 21.92
CA ALA A 75 7.40 6.91 22.14
C ALA A 75 6.31 6.56 21.12
N LEU A 76 5.46 7.53 20.77
CA LEU A 76 4.47 7.35 19.70
C LEU A 76 5.16 7.08 18.34
N GLY A 77 6.16 7.88 17.99
CA GLY A 77 6.92 7.69 16.75
C GLY A 77 7.55 6.29 16.66
N GLU A 78 8.16 5.81 17.75
CA GLU A 78 8.74 4.46 17.82
C GLU A 78 7.70 3.36 17.66
N ALA A 79 6.53 3.49 18.31
CA ALA A 79 5.43 2.54 18.16
C ALA A 79 4.94 2.47 16.70
N PHE A 80 4.71 3.62 16.05
CA PHE A 80 4.29 3.66 14.65
C PHE A 80 5.33 3.07 13.70
N LEU A 81 6.63 3.34 13.94
CA LEU A 81 7.70 2.74 13.15
C LEU A 81 7.69 1.22 13.25
N SER A 82 7.46 0.67 14.45
CA SER A 82 7.39 -0.78 14.64
C SER A 82 6.28 -1.44 13.80
N TRP A 83 5.10 -0.82 13.73
CA TRP A 83 3.98 -1.32 12.91
C TRP A 83 4.26 -1.21 11.41
N ILE A 84 4.91 -0.11 10.99
CA ILE A 84 5.28 0.08 9.59
C ILE A 84 6.33 -0.94 9.15
N ASP A 85 7.33 -1.18 9.99
CA ASP A 85 8.37 -2.17 9.73
C ASP A 85 7.78 -3.59 9.67
N GLU A 86 6.87 -3.93 10.58
CA GLU A 86 6.13 -5.19 10.54
C GLU A 86 5.36 -5.35 9.21
N ALA A 87 4.65 -4.32 8.77
CA ALA A 87 3.93 -4.34 7.51
C ALA A 87 4.87 -4.59 6.30
N PHE A 88 6.06 -3.97 6.30
CA PHE A 88 7.07 -4.23 5.27
C PHE A 88 7.63 -5.66 5.32
N THR A 89 7.88 -6.19 6.52
CA THR A 89 8.35 -7.57 6.71
C THR A 89 7.31 -8.57 6.18
N GLN A 90 6.04 -8.41 6.55
CA GLN A 90 4.96 -9.28 6.09
C GLN A 90 4.81 -9.23 4.57
N HIS A 91 4.86 -8.05 3.95
CA HIS A 91 4.79 -7.91 2.49
C HIS A 91 5.98 -8.60 1.78
N SER A 92 7.18 -8.51 2.35
CA SER A 92 8.38 -9.17 1.81
C SER A 92 8.27 -10.70 1.93
N GLY A 93 7.74 -11.20 3.04
CA GLY A 93 7.45 -12.63 3.23
C GLY A 93 6.42 -13.17 2.25
N VAL A 94 5.36 -12.40 1.96
CA VAL A 94 4.35 -12.77 0.95
C VAL A 94 4.94 -12.84 -0.45
N LYS A 95 5.89 -11.95 -0.79
CA LYS A 95 6.62 -12.03 -2.07
C LYS A 95 7.47 -13.29 -2.15
N LEU A 96 8.20 -13.63 -1.10
CA LEU A 96 9.02 -14.84 -1.04
C LEU A 96 8.17 -16.10 -1.17
N LEU A 97 7.04 -16.16 -0.44
CA LEU A 97 6.12 -17.30 -0.47
C LEU A 97 5.45 -17.43 -1.84
N LYS A 98 4.97 -16.33 -2.45
CA LYS A 98 4.41 -16.35 -3.81
C LYS A 98 5.45 -16.79 -4.84
N HIS A 99 6.68 -16.31 -4.73
CA HIS A 99 7.77 -16.68 -5.63
C HIS A 99 8.10 -18.18 -5.49
N LEU A 100 8.21 -18.69 -4.26
CA LEU A 100 8.42 -20.10 -3.98
C LEU A 100 7.26 -20.97 -4.51
N LEU A 101 6.02 -20.52 -4.34
CA LEU A 101 4.83 -21.22 -4.85
C LEU A 101 4.78 -21.23 -6.39
N MET A 102 5.25 -20.17 -7.06
CA MET A 102 5.38 -20.13 -8.52
C MET A 102 6.50 -21.05 -9.03
N LEU A 103 7.62 -21.15 -8.31
CA LEU A 103 8.74 -22.03 -8.69
C LEU A 103 8.44 -23.52 -8.44
N LEU A 104 7.66 -23.84 -7.41
CA LEU A 104 7.26 -25.22 -7.05
C LEU A 104 5.90 -25.63 -7.65
N GLY A 105 5.19 -24.70 -8.27
CA GLY A 105 3.81 -24.82 -8.74
C GLY A 105 3.51 -25.92 -9.79
N PRO A 106 4.43 -26.31 -10.70
CA PRO A 106 4.08 -27.38 -11.65
C PRO A 106 4.05 -28.79 -11.02
N ASN A 107 4.57 -29.00 -9.81
CA ASN A 107 4.71 -30.33 -9.20
C ASN A 107 3.77 -30.61 -8.02
N LEU A 108 3.03 -29.63 -7.52
CA LEU A 108 2.13 -29.82 -6.37
C LEU A 108 0.72 -30.32 -6.75
N SER A 109 0.41 -30.44 -8.04
CA SER A 109 -0.86 -31.03 -8.52
C SER A 109 -0.99 -32.54 -8.28
N ARG A 110 0.07 -33.22 -7.82
CA ARG A 110 0.07 -34.69 -7.56
C ARG A 110 0.01 -35.09 -6.09
N CYS A 111 0.17 -34.17 -5.15
CA CYS A 111 0.02 -34.47 -3.72
C CYS A 111 -1.25 -33.79 -3.21
N GLY A 112 -2.32 -34.57 -3.02
CA GLY A 112 -3.62 -34.12 -2.55
C GLY A 112 -3.62 -33.57 -1.12
N LEU A 113 -2.99 -32.42 -0.90
CA LEU A 113 -3.19 -31.59 0.29
C LEU A 113 -4.14 -30.45 -0.03
N ASN A 114 -5.43 -30.79 -0.02
CA ASN A 114 -6.51 -29.82 0.03
C ASN A 114 -6.58 -29.27 1.47
N ARG A 115 -5.77 -28.25 1.79
CA ARG A 115 -5.95 -27.43 3.01
C ARG A 115 -6.03 -25.95 2.64
N GLN A 116 -7.27 -25.54 2.43
CA GLN A 116 -7.86 -24.25 2.82
C GLN A 116 -6.87 -23.21 3.37
N PHE A 117 -6.31 -22.38 2.49
CA PHE A 117 -6.04 -20.98 2.81
C PHE A 117 -7.12 -20.14 2.13
N ARG A 118 -8.30 -20.12 2.75
CA ARG A 118 -9.34 -19.13 2.45
C ARG A 118 -8.91 -17.82 3.11
N LEU A 119 -8.17 -16.98 2.39
CA LEU A 119 -8.11 -15.56 2.74
C LEU A 119 -9.54 -15.03 2.62
N GLY A 120 -10.09 -14.55 3.74
CA GLY A 120 -11.46 -14.09 3.84
C GLY A 120 -11.72 -12.95 2.86
N VAL A 121 -12.41 -13.27 1.77
CA VAL A 121 -13.14 -12.29 0.97
C VAL A 121 -14.40 -11.95 1.79
N PRO A 122 -14.67 -10.68 2.13
CA PRO A 122 -15.92 -10.32 2.77
C PRO A 122 -17.06 -10.69 1.82
N LYS A 123 -18.01 -11.50 2.31
CA LYS A 123 -19.24 -11.79 1.58
C LYS A 123 -19.92 -10.45 1.30
N GLN A 124 -20.24 -10.19 0.03
CA GLN A 124 -21.21 -9.17 -0.32
C GLN A 124 -22.52 -9.52 0.38
N VAL A 125 -22.97 -8.62 1.24
CA VAL A 125 -24.33 -8.64 1.78
C VAL A 125 -25.20 -7.95 0.75
N MET A 126 -26.18 -8.71 0.26
CA MET A 126 -27.27 -8.26 -0.62
C MET A 126 -28.25 -7.39 0.16
#